data_AF-A0A512CDU5-F1
#
_entry.id   AF-A0A512CDU5-F1
#
_cell.length_a   1.000
_cell.length_b   1.000
_cell.length_c   1.000
_cell.angle_alpha   90.00
_cell.angle_beta   90.00
_cell.angle_gamma   90.00
#
_symmetry.space_group_name_H-M   'P 1'
#
loop_
_entity.id
_entity.type
_entity.pdbx_description
1 polymer ?
#
loop_
_entity_poly.entity_id
_entity_poly.type
_entity_poly.pdbx_seq_one_letter_code
_entity_poly.pdbx_strand_id
1 'polypeptide(L)'
;MVQNHDTGEIFFAIVNEETDVLRKVKLNGFEKAEGFTVRHQQGRGASISPQNTEIVQLGNKLVITNPVFSKIAVYDLIEQNLKYYPCLPTLTASEKIGTYIKDVNSWEEFTIREIEIGKEVTFLPLMTEATTDKYVRISTIGLPKLNDKGLPEMNDHKVFISILNDSFEVIKETEVPDGIGKLFSNLIPQKPFLKDGKIWLYLNINDELAFVRLDLGL
;
A
#
# COMPACT_ATOMS: atom_id res chain seq x y z
N MET A 1 10.30 9.27 -4.22
CA MET A 1 9.47 10.08 -3.32
C MET A 1 10.37 10.78 -2.31
N VAL A 2 10.09 12.03 -1.98
CA VAL A 2 10.86 12.79 -0.98
C VAL A 2 9.89 13.51 -0.06
N GLN A 3 10.18 13.47 1.24
CA GLN A 3 9.51 14.30 2.24
C GLN A 3 10.43 15.48 2.56
N ASN A 4 9.88 16.68 2.54
CA ASN A 4 10.55 17.83 3.11
C ASN A 4 10.41 17.77 4.64
N HIS A 5 11.53 17.67 5.36
CA HIS A 5 11.51 17.55 6.83
C HIS A 5 11.07 18.83 7.53
N ASP A 6 11.23 19.99 6.91
CA ASP A 6 10.85 21.29 7.50
C ASP A 6 9.35 21.55 7.33
N THR A 7 8.80 21.19 6.18
CA THR A 7 7.40 21.48 5.82
C THR A 7 6.45 20.29 5.96
N GLY A 8 6.99 19.07 6.14
CA GLY A 8 6.23 17.82 6.09
C GLY A 8 5.69 17.48 4.69
N GLU A 9 5.98 18.30 3.68
CA GLU A 9 5.44 18.14 2.34
C GLU A 9 6.00 16.89 1.66
N ILE A 10 5.09 16.14 1.06
CA ILE A 10 5.42 14.97 0.27
C ILE A 10 5.39 15.36 -1.22
N PHE A 11 6.47 15.06 -1.94
CA PHE A 11 6.59 15.34 -3.37
C PHE A 11 7.34 14.22 -4.11
N PHE A 12 7.13 14.13 -5.41
CA PHE A 12 8.04 13.42 -6.31
C PHE A 12 8.79 14.42 -7.19
N ALA A 13 9.97 14.01 -7.64
CA ALA A 13 10.79 14.78 -8.56
C ALA A 13 10.84 14.05 -9.90
N ILE A 14 10.71 14.79 -10.99
CA ILE A 14 11.02 14.34 -12.34
C ILE A 14 12.29 15.05 -12.75
N VAL A 15 13.29 14.29 -13.18
CA VAL A 15 14.58 14.81 -13.65
C VAL A 15 14.62 14.64 -15.17
N ASN A 16 14.89 15.73 -15.88
CA ASN A 16 15.25 15.67 -17.29
C ASN A 16 16.78 15.61 -17.39
N GLU A 17 17.30 14.44 -17.77
CA GLU A 17 18.75 14.18 -17.80
C GLU A 17 19.50 14.98 -18.87
N GLU A 18 18.84 15.39 -19.95
CA GLU A 18 19.46 16.16 -21.04
C GLU A 18 19.68 17.63 -20.66
N THR A 19 18.75 18.18 -19.86
CA THR A 19 18.75 19.60 -19.48
C THR A 19 19.19 19.86 -18.05
N ASP A 20 19.38 18.79 -17.26
CA ASP A 20 19.64 18.83 -15.80
C ASP A 20 18.56 19.62 -15.02
N VAL A 21 17.33 19.62 -15.53
CA VAL A 21 16.20 20.30 -14.90
C VAL A 21 15.44 19.32 -14.02
N LEU A 22 15.35 19.67 -12.73
CA LEU A 22 14.54 18.96 -11.73
C LEU A 22 13.20 19.69 -11.53
N ARG A 23 12.10 18.97 -11.76
CA ARG A 23 10.74 19.43 -11.46
C ARG A 23 10.20 18.70 -10.23
N LYS A 24 9.82 19.45 -9.20
CA LYS A 24 9.11 18.93 -8.03
C LYS A 24 7.60 19.02 -8.23
N VAL A 25 6.89 17.95 -7.93
CA VAL A 25 5.43 17.89 -7.98
C VAL A 25 4.91 17.50 -6.59
N LYS A 26 4.20 18.42 -5.95
CA LYS A 26 3.64 18.25 -4.60
C LYS A 26 2.43 17.30 -4.63
N LEU A 27 2.37 16.38 -3.66
CA LEU A 27 1.27 15.46 -3.45
C LEU A 27 0.44 15.89 -2.24
N ASN A 28 -0.64 16.64 -2.48
CA ASN A 28 -1.51 17.16 -1.43
C ASN A 28 -2.32 16.04 -0.76
N GLY A 29 -2.35 16.03 0.57
CA GLY A 29 -3.06 15.05 1.38
C GLY A 29 -2.36 13.70 1.47
N PHE A 30 -1.11 13.57 0.98
CA PHE A 30 -0.29 12.36 1.18
C PHE A 30 0.49 12.43 2.49
N GLU A 31 0.73 13.62 3.02
CA GLU A 31 1.33 13.86 4.34
C GLU A 31 0.58 13.17 5.49
N LYS A 32 -0.70 12.82 5.30
CA LYS A 32 -1.50 12.03 6.26
C LYS A 32 -0.83 10.70 6.64
N ALA A 33 -0.06 10.10 5.73
CA ALA A 33 0.62 8.82 5.96
C ALA A 33 1.63 8.88 7.13
N GLU A 34 2.17 10.07 7.41
CA GLU A 34 3.08 10.34 8.52
C GLU A 34 2.41 10.11 9.89
N GLY A 35 1.08 10.21 9.98
CA GLY A 35 0.32 9.91 11.20
C GLY A 35 0.30 8.43 11.58
N PHE A 36 0.67 7.56 10.65
CA PHE A 36 0.68 6.10 10.79
C PHE A 36 2.10 5.53 10.74
N THR A 37 3.10 6.38 10.97
CA THR A 37 4.50 5.98 11.04
C THR A 37 4.92 5.79 12.50
N VAL A 38 5.47 4.62 12.80
CA VAL A 38 6.00 4.28 14.13
C VAL A 38 7.52 4.36 14.09
N ARG A 39 8.13 4.86 15.17
CA ARG A 39 9.57 5.02 15.35
C ARG A 39 9.99 4.45 16.70
N HIS A 40 11.04 3.65 16.69
CA HIS A 40 11.72 3.19 17.88
C HIS A 40 13.18 3.62 17.79
N GLN A 41 13.66 4.37 18.78
CA GLN A 41 15.05 4.81 18.84
C GLN A 41 15.76 4.16 20.03
N GLN A 42 16.91 3.53 19.78
CA GLN A 42 17.75 2.95 20.81
C GLN A 42 19.21 3.39 20.60
N GLY A 43 19.69 4.26 21.49
CA GLY A 43 21.02 4.86 21.36
C GLY A 43 21.17 5.62 20.04
N ARG A 44 22.09 5.16 19.18
CA ARG A 44 22.31 5.73 17.84
C ARG A 44 21.53 5.03 16.72
N GLY A 45 20.83 3.93 17.03
CA GLY A 45 20.01 3.20 16.06
C GLY A 45 18.55 3.66 16.09
N ALA A 46 17.88 3.60 14.95
CA ALA A 46 16.45 3.83 14.83
C ALA A 46 15.80 2.79 13.91
N SER A 47 14.64 2.30 14.31
CA SER A 47 13.72 1.50 13.48
C SER A 47 12.51 2.36 13.16
N ILE A 48 12.07 2.35 11.91
CA ILE A 48 10.91 3.11 11.45
C ILE A 48 10.02 2.16 10.66
N SER A 49 8.71 2.22 10.91
CA SER A 49 7.69 1.54 10.12
C SER A 49 6.88 2.58 9.35
N PRO A 50 7.34 3.00 8.16
CA PRO A 50 6.68 4.03 7.37
C PRO A 50 5.53 3.45 6.54
N GLN A 51 4.52 4.29 6.31
CA GLN A 51 3.45 4.01 5.33
C GLN A 51 3.85 4.54 3.95
N ASN A 52 4.74 3.80 3.29
CA ASN A 52 5.39 4.26 2.06
C ASN A 52 4.41 4.50 0.90
N THR A 53 4.60 5.63 0.23
CA THR A 53 3.89 5.96 -1.01
C THR A 53 4.57 5.27 -2.18
N GLU A 54 3.78 4.62 -3.01
CA GLU A 54 4.24 3.84 -4.16
C GLU A 54 3.90 4.56 -5.46
N ILE A 55 4.84 4.54 -6.41
CA ILE A 55 4.66 5.10 -7.76
C ILE A 55 4.82 3.98 -8.78
N VAL A 56 3.83 3.80 -9.63
CA VAL A 56 3.88 2.90 -10.78
C VAL A 56 3.72 3.71 -12.05
N GLN A 57 4.57 3.46 -13.04
CA GLN A 57 4.41 4.05 -14.36
C GLN A 57 3.51 3.15 -15.23
N LEU A 58 2.42 3.72 -15.75
CA LEU A 58 1.47 3.05 -16.64
C LEU A 58 1.37 3.88 -17.93
N GLY A 59 2.17 3.50 -18.93
CA GLY A 59 2.33 4.28 -20.17
C GLY A 59 2.83 5.70 -19.88
N ASN A 60 2.04 6.69 -20.28
CA ASN A 60 2.33 8.12 -20.07
C ASN A 60 1.81 8.67 -18.73
N LYS A 61 1.39 7.80 -17.81
CA LYS A 61 0.88 8.20 -16.50
C LYS A 61 1.78 7.67 -15.39
N LEU A 62 2.05 8.49 -14.37
CA LEU A 62 2.53 8.02 -13.08
C LEU A 62 1.31 7.87 -12.17
N VAL A 63 1.06 6.66 -11.68
CA VAL A 63 0.01 6.36 -10.72
C VAL A 63 0.64 6.26 -9.34
N ILE A 64 0.17 7.10 -8.43
CA ILE A 64 0.70 7.24 -7.08
C ILE A 64 -0.36 6.80 -6.07
N THR A 65 0.02 5.86 -5.21
CA THR A 65 -0.86 5.23 -4.22
C THR A 65 -0.21 5.21 -2.84
N ASN A 66 -1.01 5.09 -1.79
CA ASN A 66 -0.51 4.96 -0.42
C ASN A 66 -1.34 3.92 0.35
N PRO A 67 -0.74 3.14 1.27
CA PRO A 67 -1.46 2.15 2.06
C PRO A 67 -2.51 2.72 3.02
N VAL A 68 -2.43 4.01 3.37
CA VAL A 68 -3.32 4.66 4.35
C VAL A 68 -4.68 5.02 3.78
N PHE A 69 -4.81 5.20 2.46
CA PHE A 69 -6.05 5.65 1.85
C PHE A 69 -6.27 5.12 0.43
N SER A 70 -7.55 5.09 0.04
CA SER A 70 -8.00 4.63 -1.26
C SER A 70 -7.72 5.65 -2.37
N LYS A 71 -7.59 6.93 -2.02
CA LYS A 71 -7.29 7.99 -3.00
C LYS A 71 -6.05 7.67 -3.84
N ILE A 72 -6.16 7.86 -5.14
CA ILE A 72 -5.08 7.71 -6.12
C ILE A 72 -4.74 9.08 -6.70
N ALA A 73 -3.45 9.37 -6.81
CA ALA A 73 -2.96 10.51 -7.56
C ALA A 73 -2.44 10.01 -8.92
N VAL A 74 -2.76 10.72 -10.00
CA VAL A 74 -2.31 10.38 -11.35
C VAL A 74 -1.67 11.61 -11.96
N TYR A 75 -0.41 11.47 -12.31
CA TYR A 75 0.34 12.50 -13.03
C TYR A 75 0.46 12.12 -14.50
N ASP A 76 -0.09 12.95 -15.39
CA ASP A 76 0.07 12.78 -16.82
C ASP A 76 1.42 13.38 -17.26
N LEU A 77 2.28 12.55 -17.87
CA LEU A 77 3.63 12.95 -18.29
C LEU A 77 3.61 13.88 -19.52
N ILE A 78 2.55 13.83 -20.34
CA ILE A 78 2.38 14.67 -21.54
C ILE A 78 1.74 16.00 -21.14
N GLU A 79 0.58 15.95 -20.50
CA GLU A 79 -0.15 17.15 -20.07
C GLU A 79 0.50 17.83 -18.85
N GLN A 80 1.44 17.14 -18.19
CA GLN A 80 2.17 17.61 -17.01
C GLN A 80 1.27 18.03 -15.86
N ASN A 81 0.10 17.43 -15.73
CA ASN A 81 -0.89 17.73 -14.70
C ASN A 81 -1.06 16.59 -13.69
N LEU A 82 -1.43 16.96 -12.47
CA LEU A 82 -1.72 16.03 -11.38
C LEU A 82 -3.22 16.05 -11.09
N LYS A 83 -3.86 14.88 -11.19
CA LYS A 83 -5.27 14.67 -10.86
C LYS A 83 -5.40 13.70 -9.69
N TYR A 84 -6.46 13.85 -8.91
CA TYR A 84 -6.76 12.98 -7.77
C TYR A 84 -8.10 12.29 -7.98
N TYR A 85 -8.13 11.02 -7.63
CA TYR A 85 -9.30 10.15 -7.74
C TYR A 85 -9.57 9.54 -6.36
N PRO A 86 -10.81 9.62 -5.83
CA PRO A 86 -11.10 9.14 -4.48
C PRO A 86 -11.09 7.61 -4.37
N CYS A 87 -11.44 6.90 -5.45
CA CYS A 87 -11.47 5.43 -5.54
C CYS A 87 -12.17 4.78 -4.34
N LEU A 88 -13.44 5.10 -4.12
CA LEU A 88 -14.16 4.73 -2.90
C LEU A 88 -14.51 3.22 -2.89
N PRO A 89 -13.93 2.41 -1.97
CA PRO A 89 -14.36 1.03 -1.78
C PRO A 89 -15.74 0.95 -1.15
N THR A 90 -16.41 -0.18 -1.32
CA THR A 90 -17.75 -0.49 -0.78
C THR A 90 -17.71 -1.49 0.39
N LEU A 91 -16.69 -2.34 0.45
CA LEU A 91 -16.53 -3.41 1.44
C LEU A 91 -15.54 -3.05 2.56
N THR A 92 -14.75 -1.99 2.40
CA THR A 92 -13.80 -1.49 3.41
C THR A 92 -13.98 0.00 3.66
N ALA A 93 -13.38 0.50 4.74
CA ALA A 93 -13.17 1.94 4.87
C ALA A 93 -12.30 2.45 3.71
N SER A 94 -12.44 3.73 3.35
CA SER A 94 -11.62 4.39 2.32
C SER A 94 -10.26 4.84 2.85
N GLU A 95 -10.06 4.87 4.16
CA GLU A 95 -8.81 5.29 4.77
C GLU A 95 -8.69 4.81 6.22
N LYS A 96 -7.45 4.77 6.70
CA LYS A 96 -7.16 4.65 8.13
C LYS A 96 -7.55 5.95 8.84
N ILE A 97 -8.11 5.80 10.05
CA ILE A 97 -8.61 6.88 10.91
C ILE A 97 -8.01 6.83 12.31
N GLY A 98 -7.29 5.75 12.66
CA GLY A 98 -6.67 5.58 13.96
C GLY A 98 -5.67 6.69 14.30
N THR A 99 -5.50 6.93 15.59
CA THR A 99 -4.46 7.80 16.14
C THR A 99 -3.53 6.98 17.00
N TYR A 100 -2.24 7.03 16.70
CA TYR A 100 -1.24 6.15 17.28
C TYR A 100 -0.09 6.96 17.88
N ILE A 101 0.47 6.43 18.97
CA ILE A 101 1.75 6.94 19.48
C ILE A 101 2.82 6.57 18.46
N LYS A 102 3.53 7.60 17.98
CA LYS A 102 4.52 7.46 16.92
C LYS A 102 5.86 7.01 17.48
N ASP A 103 6.32 7.64 18.54
CA ASP A 103 7.62 7.36 19.13
C ASP A 103 7.44 6.41 20.33
N VAL A 104 8.06 5.24 20.26
CA VAL A 104 7.95 4.19 21.28
C VAL A 104 9.32 3.86 21.86
N ASN A 105 9.35 3.32 23.09
CA ASN A 105 10.59 3.13 23.85
C ASN A 105 11.05 1.67 23.92
N SER A 106 10.28 0.74 23.35
CA SER A 106 10.66 -0.67 23.27
C SER A 106 10.30 -1.27 21.92
N TRP A 107 10.95 -2.39 21.60
CA TRP A 107 10.65 -3.17 20.42
C TRP A 107 9.25 -3.81 20.50
N GLU A 108 8.84 -4.24 21.69
CA GLU A 108 7.50 -4.78 21.93
C GLU A 108 6.42 -3.74 21.66
N GLU A 109 6.60 -2.50 22.12
CA GLU A 109 5.69 -1.41 21.81
C GLU A 109 5.67 -1.12 20.30
N PHE A 110 6.83 -1.13 19.65
CA PHE A 110 6.94 -0.94 18.21
C PHE A 110 6.09 -1.94 17.44
N THR A 111 6.28 -3.23 17.69
CA THR A 111 5.50 -4.31 17.05
C THR A 111 4.01 -4.21 17.39
N ILE A 112 3.64 -3.90 18.63
CA ILE A 112 2.22 -3.69 19.00
C ILE A 112 1.62 -2.57 18.17
N ARG A 113 2.30 -1.43 18.01
CA ARG A 113 1.77 -0.30 17.20
C ARG A 113 1.65 -0.65 15.73
N GLU A 114 2.62 -1.37 15.16
CA GLU A 114 2.51 -1.87 13.78
C GLU A 114 1.27 -2.74 13.60
N ILE A 115 1.01 -3.65 14.54
CA ILE A 115 -0.17 -4.51 14.52
C ILE A 115 -1.46 -3.69 14.65
N GLU A 116 -1.52 -2.73 15.57
CA GLU A 116 -2.71 -1.88 15.74
C GLU A 116 -3.02 -1.04 14.49
N ILE A 117 -2.00 -0.56 13.78
CA ILE A 117 -2.16 0.14 12.49
C ILE A 117 -2.60 -0.84 11.40
N GLY A 118 -2.03 -2.06 11.40
CA GLY A 118 -2.34 -3.12 10.45
C GLY A 118 -3.77 -3.68 10.58
N LYS A 119 -4.43 -3.51 11.72
CA LYS A 119 -5.86 -3.84 11.91
C LYS A 119 -6.79 -2.95 11.10
N GLU A 120 -6.34 -1.76 10.69
CA GLU A 120 -7.10 -0.92 9.77
C GLU A 120 -6.83 -1.32 8.31
N VAL A 121 -7.70 -0.89 7.39
CA VAL A 121 -7.52 -1.14 5.96
C VAL A 121 -6.14 -0.68 5.47
N THR A 122 -5.47 -1.54 4.72
CA THR A 122 -4.16 -1.31 4.10
C THR A 122 -4.30 -1.54 2.61
N PHE A 123 -4.09 -0.50 1.81
CA PHE A 123 -4.21 -0.59 0.36
C PHE A 123 -2.87 -0.89 -0.30
N LEU A 124 -2.83 -1.92 -1.15
CA LEU A 124 -1.64 -2.24 -1.92
C LEU A 124 -1.57 -1.38 -3.20
N PRO A 125 -0.40 -1.37 -3.88
CA PRO A 125 -0.25 -0.70 -5.17
C PRO A 125 -1.28 -1.17 -6.19
N LEU A 126 -1.62 -0.26 -7.11
CA LEU A 126 -2.50 -0.57 -8.23
C LEU A 126 -1.77 -1.46 -9.24
N MET A 127 -2.43 -2.51 -9.70
CA MET A 127 -1.94 -3.44 -10.71
C MET A 127 -2.76 -3.30 -11.99
N THR A 128 -2.13 -3.57 -13.13
CA THR A 128 -2.80 -3.66 -14.43
C THR A 128 -1.98 -4.55 -15.36
N GLU A 129 -2.59 -4.97 -16.46
CA GLU A 129 -1.93 -5.61 -17.58
C GLU A 129 -2.07 -4.76 -18.83
N ALA A 130 -1.07 -4.80 -19.71
CA ALA A 130 -1.04 -3.99 -20.93
C ALA A 130 -2.25 -4.22 -21.85
N THR A 131 -2.92 -5.36 -21.72
CA THR A 131 -4.05 -5.77 -22.56
C THR A 131 -5.42 -5.42 -21.99
N THR A 132 -5.48 -4.77 -20.81
CA THR A 132 -6.75 -4.51 -20.11
C THR A 132 -6.90 -3.05 -19.73
N ASP A 133 -8.05 -2.45 -20.05
CA ASP A 133 -8.49 -1.11 -19.57
C ASP A 133 -9.07 -1.18 -18.15
N LYS A 134 -8.53 -2.08 -17.33
CA LYS A 134 -8.97 -2.33 -15.96
C LYS A 134 -7.76 -2.29 -15.04
N TYR A 135 -7.99 -1.78 -13.84
CA TYR A 135 -7.01 -1.79 -12.78
C TYR A 135 -7.51 -2.66 -11.64
N VAL A 136 -6.58 -3.33 -10.97
CA VAL A 136 -6.87 -4.22 -9.85
C VAL A 136 -6.12 -3.69 -8.64
N ARG A 137 -6.82 -3.53 -7.52
CA ARG A 137 -6.21 -3.16 -6.24
C ARG A 137 -6.58 -4.18 -5.18
N ILE A 138 -5.59 -4.57 -4.39
CA ILE A 138 -5.82 -5.37 -3.19
C ILE A 138 -5.88 -4.43 -1.99
N SER A 139 -6.82 -4.67 -1.09
CA SER A 139 -6.78 -4.12 0.26
C SER A 139 -6.83 -5.24 1.29
N THR A 140 -6.23 -4.99 2.45
CA THR A 140 -6.15 -5.97 3.54
C THR A 140 -6.55 -5.35 4.87
N ILE A 141 -7.11 -6.16 5.76
CA ILE A 141 -7.43 -5.80 7.14
C ILE A 141 -6.83 -6.87 8.04
N GLY A 142 -5.88 -6.50 8.89
CA GLY A 142 -5.16 -7.43 9.76
C GLY A 142 -6.04 -8.07 10.84
N LEU A 143 -5.83 -9.37 11.05
CA LEU A 143 -6.51 -10.19 12.05
C LEU A 143 -5.46 -10.81 13.00
N PRO A 144 -4.96 -10.03 13.97
CA PRO A 144 -3.98 -10.53 14.91
C PRO A 144 -4.59 -11.47 15.94
N LYS A 145 -3.77 -12.37 16.47
CA LYS A 145 -4.09 -13.26 17.59
C LYS A 145 -3.01 -13.13 18.66
N LEU A 146 -3.32 -13.59 19.88
CA LEU A 146 -2.29 -13.69 20.92
C LEU A 146 -1.43 -14.93 20.66
N ASN A 147 -0.12 -14.77 20.73
CA ASN A 147 0.83 -15.88 20.74
C ASN A 147 0.92 -16.53 22.13
N ASP A 148 1.74 -17.57 22.27
CA ASP A 148 1.92 -18.32 23.53
C ASP A 148 2.43 -17.47 24.71
N LYS A 149 2.99 -16.28 24.43
CA LYS A 149 3.45 -15.31 25.43
C LYS A 149 2.39 -14.26 25.78
N GLY A 150 1.17 -14.37 25.22
CA GLY A 150 0.10 -13.41 25.41
C GLY A 150 0.32 -12.07 24.68
N LEU A 151 1.23 -12.02 23.69
CA LEU A 151 1.48 -10.83 22.89
C LEU A 151 0.74 -10.92 21.55
N PRO A 152 0.23 -9.80 21.00
CA PRO A 152 -0.41 -9.82 19.70
C PRO A 152 0.61 -10.15 18.61
N GLU A 153 0.17 -10.96 17.65
CA GLU A 153 0.92 -11.35 16.46
C GLU A 153 -0.01 -11.33 15.25
N MET A 154 0.42 -10.70 14.16
CA MET A 154 -0.35 -10.66 12.91
C MET A 154 -0.32 -12.04 12.26
N ASN A 155 -1.45 -12.73 12.29
CA ASN A 155 -1.53 -14.13 11.86
C ASN A 155 -2.38 -14.32 10.59
N ASP A 156 -3.34 -13.44 10.33
CA ASP A 156 -4.21 -13.53 9.17
C ASP A 156 -4.67 -12.14 8.72
N HIS A 157 -5.31 -12.09 7.56
CA HIS A 157 -5.90 -10.87 7.01
C HIS A 157 -7.25 -11.17 6.36
N LYS A 158 -8.20 -10.25 6.46
CA LYS A 158 -9.25 -10.18 5.43
C LYS A 158 -8.64 -9.55 4.19
N VAL A 159 -8.92 -10.11 3.02
CA VAL A 159 -8.37 -9.65 1.75
C VAL A 159 -9.52 -9.28 0.84
N PHE A 160 -9.46 -8.10 0.27
CA PHE A 160 -10.45 -7.60 -0.68
C PHE A 160 -9.77 -7.26 -1.99
N ILE A 161 -10.48 -7.49 -3.09
CA ILE A 161 -10.04 -7.14 -4.44
C ILE A 161 -11.05 -6.16 -5.02
N SER A 162 -10.57 -4.97 -5.37
CA SER A 162 -11.34 -3.95 -6.07
C SER A 162 -10.86 -3.89 -7.53
N ILE A 163 -11.81 -3.91 -8.47
CA ILE A 163 -11.58 -3.68 -9.90
C ILE A 163 -12.03 -2.26 -10.21
N LEU A 164 -11.16 -1.49 -10.86
CA LEU A 164 -11.40 -0.11 -11.23
C LEU A 164 -11.43 0.05 -12.76
N ASN A 165 -12.26 0.97 -13.24
CA ASN A 165 -12.28 1.39 -14.65
C ASN A 165 -11.19 2.44 -14.95
N ASP A 166 -11.12 2.92 -16.20
CA ASP A 166 -10.19 3.97 -16.65
C ASP A 166 -10.31 5.33 -15.94
N SER A 167 -11.47 5.57 -15.33
CA SER A 167 -11.72 6.75 -14.50
C SER A 167 -11.33 6.53 -13.04
N PHE A 168 -10.70 5.40 -12.71
CA PHE A 168 -10.35 4.97 -11.36
C PHE A 168 -11.57 4.87 -10.41
N GLU A 169 -12.74 4.55 -10.96
CA GLU A 169 -13.93 4.26 -10.17
C GLU A 169 -13.99 2.76 -9.88
N VAL A 170 -14.32 2.39 -8.64
CA VAL A 170 -14.49 0.99 -8.25
C VAL A 170 -15.77 0.46 -8.88
N ILE A 171 -15.65 -0.50 -9.80
CA ILE A 171 -16.78 -1.10 -10.54
C ILE A 171 -17.17 -2.48 -10.02
N LYS A 172 -16.26 -3.17 -9.34
CA LYS A 172 -16.51 -4.47 -8.70
C LYS A 172 -15.59 -4.60 -7.50
N GLU A 173 -16.11 -5.18 -6.43
CA GLU A 173 -15.32 -5.47 -5.24
C GLU A 173 -15.74 -6.81 -4.65
N THR A 174 -14.79 -7.57 -4.13
CA THR A 174 -15.05 -8.87 -3.53
C THR A 174 -14.10 -9.14 -2.37
N GLU A 175 -14.62 -9.73 -1.30
CA GLU A 175 -13.80 -10.38 -0.28
C GLU A 175 -13.31 -11.73 -0.83
N VAL A 176 -12.04 -12.03 -0.62
CA VAL A 176 -11.41 -13.29 -1.04
C VAL A 176 -11.67 -14.35 0.04
N PRO A 177 -11.96 -15.61 -0.35
CA PRO A 177 -12.20 -16.70 0.60
C PRO A 177 -11.06 -16.95 1.59
N ASP A 178 -11.41 -17.59 2.71
CA ASP A 178 -10.52 -17.89 3.83
C ASP A 178 -9.20 -18.58 3.41
N GLY A 179 -8.13 -18.24 4.12
CA GLY A 179 -6.79 -18.85 3.94
C GLY A 179 -5.83 -18.05 3.05
N ILE A 180 -6.33 -17.19 2.16
CA ILE A 180 -5.47 -16.27 1.38
C ILE A 180 -4.84 -15.21 2.26
N GLY A 181 -5.55 -14.74 3.29
CA GLY A 181 -5.06 -13.73 4.23
C GLY A 181 -3.74 -14.08 4.92
N LYS A 182 -3.49 -15.37 5.18
CA LYS A 182 -2.25 -15.87 5.78
C LYS A 182 -1.01 -15.55 4.94
N LEU A 183 -1.16 -15.43 3.62
CA LEU A 183 -0.06 -15.07 2.73
C LEU A 183 0.46 -13.65 3.02
N PHE A 184 -0.40 -12.77 3.52
CA PHE A 184 -0.07 -11.38 3.88
C PHE A 184 0.50 -11.23 5.28
N SER A 185 0.50 -12.29 6.09
CA SER A 185 1.03 -12.30 7.47
C SER A 185 2.50 -12.70 7.56
N ASN A 186 3.13 -13.05 6.44
CA ASN A 186 4.53 -13.45 6.41
C ASN A 186 5.48 -12.26 6.65
N LEU A 187 6.67 -12.54 7.20
CA LEU A 187 7.72 -11.52 7.38
C LEU A 187 8.12 -10.82 6.07
N ILE A 188 7.95 -11.49 4.93
CA ILE A 188 8.21 -10.92 3.61
C ILE A 188 6.92 -10.29 3.10
N PRO A 189 6.87 -8.96 2.90
CA PRO A 189 5.68 -8.30 2.37
C PRO A 189 5.29 -8.89 1.01
N GLN A 190 4.00 -9.18 0.85
CA GLN A 190 3.48 -9.60 -0.44
C GLN A 190 3.64 -8.49 -1.48
N LYS A 191 4.16 -8.86 -2.65
CA LYS A 191 4.21 -8.01 -3.84
C LYS A 191 3.38 -8.66 -4.95
N PRO A 192 2.04 -8.60 -4.84
CA PRO A 192 1.17 -9.19 -5.83
C PRO A 192 1.39 -8.51 -7.19
N PHE A 193 1.19 -9.26 -8.26
CA PHE A 193 1.17 -8.72 -9.62
C PHE A 193 0.06 -9.38 -10.43
N LEU A 194 -0.44 -8.65 -11.44
CA LEU A 194 -1.43 -9.14 -12.37
C LEU A 194 -0.72 -9.75 -13.58
N LYS A 195 -1.07 -10.99 -13.93
CA LYS A 195 -0.57 -11.66 -15.13
C LYS A 195 -1.58 -12.70 -15.63
N ASP A 196 -1.85 -12.72 -16.92
CA ASP A 196 -2.80 -13.60 -17.61
C ASP A 196 -4.21 -13.57 -16.99
N GLY A 197 -4.69 -12.35 -16.66
CA GLY A 197 -5.97 -12.10 -16.02
C GLY A 197 -6.07 -12.57 -14.56
N LYS A 198 -4.94 -12.96 -13.95
CA LYS A 198 -4.88 -13.54 -12.60
C LYS A 198 -3.98 -12.73 -11.70
N ILE A 199 -4.34 -12.65 -10.43
CA ILE A 199 -3.44 -12.11 -9.40
C ILE A 199 -2.51 -13.22 -8.96
N TRP A 200 -1.20 -12.96 -9.00
CA TRP A 200 -0.17 -13.85 -8.53
C TRP A 200 0.33 -13.40 -7.16
N LEU A 201 0.20 -14.29 -6.18
CA LEU A 201 0.66 -14.10 -4.80
C LEU A 201 1.85 -15.01 -4.54
N TYR A 202 2.87 -14.49 -3.88
CA TYR A 202 4.07 -15.23 -3.55
C TYR A 202 3.82 -16.20 -2.40
N LEU A 203 4.39 -17.40 -2.51
CA LEU A 203 4.44 -18.38 -1.43
C LEU A 203 5.83 -19.04 -1.42
N ASN A 204 6.54 -18.98 -0.30
CA ASN A 204 7.76 -19.76 -0.10
C ASN A 204 7.40 -21.11 0.52
N ILE A 205 7.90 -22.20 -0.05
CA ILE A 205 7.75 -23.55 0.51
C ILE A 205 9.12 -24.22 0.49
N ASN A 206 9.74 -24.41 1.67
CA ASN A 206 11.01 -25.12 1.81
C ASN A 206 12.11 -24.64 0.83
N ASP A 207 12.32 -23.32 0.76
CA ASP A 207 13.27 -22.66 -0.15
C ASP A 207 12.87 -22.69 -1.64
N GLU A 208 11.72 -23.28 -2.00
CA GLU A 208 11.13 -23.18 -3.33
C GLU A 208 10.18 -21.99 -3.45
N LEU A 209 10.29 -21.28 -4.58
CA LEU A 209 9.39 -20.21 -4.95
C LEU A 209 8.12 -20.79 -5.59
N ALA A 210 6.99 -20.63 -4.92
CA ALA A 210 5.67 -20.98 -5.41
C ALA A 210 4.77 -19.73 -5.56
N PHE A 211 3.67 -19.91 -6.30
CA PHE A 211 2.66 -18.87 -6.49
C PHE A 211 1.26 -19.41 -6.27
N VAL A 212 0.44 -18.64 -5.55
CA VAL A 212 -1.01 -18.80 -5.54
C VAL A 212 -1.59 -17.88 -6.60
N ARG A 213 -2.47 -18.41 -7.45
CA ARG A 213 -3.10 -17.66 -8.55
C ARG A 213 -4.58 -17.49 -8.25
N LEU A 214 -5.03 -16.24 -8.18
CA LEU A 214 -6.44 -15.91 -8.03
C LEU A 214 -7.00 -15.55 -9.40
N ASP A 215 -7.99 -16.32 -9.85
CA ASP A 215 -8.74 -16.01 -11.06
C ASP A 215 -9.87 -15.04 -10.72
N LEU A 216 -9.91 -13.92 -11.44
CA LEU A 216 -10.87 -12.84 -11.20
C LEU A 216 -12.18 -13.03 -11.98
N GLY A 217 -12.22 -13.99 -12.93
CA GLY A 217 -13.35 -14.20 -13.84
C GLY A 217 -13.72 -12.92 -14.61
N LEU A 218 -12.71 -12.15 -15.00
CA LEU A 218 -12.80 -10.78 -15.55
C LEU A 218 -13.22 -10.70 -17.01
#